data_AF-A0A9W7D2U8-F1
#
_entry.id   AF-A0A9W7D2U8-F1
#
_cell.length_a   1.000
_cell.length_b   1.000
_cell.length_c   1.000
_cell.angle_alpha   90.00
_cell.angle_beta   90.00
_cell.angle_gamma   90.00
#
_symmetry.space_group_name_H-M   'P 1'
#
loop_
_entity.id
_entity.type
_entity.pdbx_description
1 polymer ?
#
loop_
_entity_poly.entity_id
_entity_poly.type
_entity_poly.pdbx_seq_one_letter_code
_entity_poly.pdbx_strand_id
1 'polypeptide(L)'
;MADNDLTVCRTWGFADLTEAGNAPYNIVYQLWKDGTPTVNTGDNGLGYFDLVVAAAKAAGVKLVVPFVNNWSDYGGIGEFFARLVGAWELVC
;
A
#
# COMPACT_ATOMS: atom_id res chain seq x y z
N MET A 1 -4.15 19.87 -7.08
CA MET A 1 -4.47 19.08 -8.31
C MET A 1 -5.64 19.70 -9.05
N ALA A 2 -6.80 19.84 -8.40
CA ALA A 2 -7.97 20.51 -8.99
C ALA A 2 -7.67 21.92 -9.53
N ASP A 3 -6.99 22.77 -8.74
CA ASP A 3 -6.66 24.15 -9.16
C ASP A 3 -5.70 24.26 -10.35
N ASN A 4 -5.06 23.15 -10.74
CA ASN A 4 -4.15 23.07 -11.89
C ASN A 4 -4.71 22.15 -12.99
N ASP A 5 -6.03 21.94 -13.02
CA ASP A 5 -6.74 21.11 -14.00
C ASP A 5 -6.26 19.64 -14.09
N LEU A 6 -5.65 19.13 -13.03
CA LEU A 6 -5.28 17.71 -12.94
C LEU A 6 -6.48 16.88 -12.49
N THR A 7 -7.07 16.15 -13.43
CA THR A 7 -8.32 15.38 -13.24
C THR A 7 -8.11 13.93 -12.78
N VAL A 8 -6.87 13.44 -12.89
CA VAL A 8 -6.50 12.06 -12.52
C VAL A 8 -5.26 12.08 -11.63
N CYS A 9 -5.30 11.32 -10.54
CA CYS A 9 -4.17 11.09 -9.65
C CYS A 9 -3.89 9.59 -9.57
N ARG A 10 -2.62 9.20 -9.73
CA ARG A 10 -2.16 7.84 -9.44
C ARG A 10 -1.52 7.83 -8.06
N THR A 11 -2.02 6.98 -7.17
CA THR A 11 -1.53 6.82 -5.79
C THR A 11 -1.39 5.35 -5.47
N TRP A 12 -0.53 4.98 -4.52
CA TRP A 12 -0.34 3.58 -4.13
C TRP A 12 -1.51 3.09 -3.29
N GLY A 13 -2.15 2.00 -3.73
CA GLY A 13 -3.13 1.25 -2.95
C GLY A 13 -2.52 0.08 -2.18
N PHE A 14 -1.19 0.06 -2.05
CA PHE A 14 -0.44 -0.98 -1.38
C PHE A 14 0.55 -0.36 -0.38
N ALA A 15 0.79 -1.10 0.69
CA ALA A 15 1.86 -0.88 1.65
C ALA A 15 2.01 -2.21 2.39
N ASP A 16 2.79 -3.11 1.78
CA ASP A 16 3.01 -4.50 2.22
C ASP A 16 4.25 -4.53 3.11
N LEU A 17 4.08 -4.55 4.44
CA LEU A 17 5.19 -4.41 5.37
C LEU A 17 5.17 -5.50 6.43
N THR A 18 6.30 -5.70 7.10
CA THR A 18 6.46 -6.69 8.18
C THR A 18 6.26 -6.09 9.57
N GLU A 19 6.23 -4.76 9.67
CA GLU A 19 6.07 -4.03 10.92
C GLU A 19 5.02 -2.95 10.74
N ALA A 20 4.14 -2.82 11.74
CA ALA A 20 3.13 -1.77 11.76
C ALA A 20 3.75 -0.46 12.25
N GLY A 21 3.37 0.64 11.61
CA GLY A 21 3.71 1.99 12.04
C GLY A 21 2.55 2.77 12.66
N ASN A 22 2.80 4.06 12.92
CA ASN A 22 1.87 4.98 13.57
C ASN A 22 1.57 6.18 12.70
N ALA A 23 0.29 6.32 12.35
CA ALA A 23 -0.24 7.50 11.68
C ALA A 23 0.29 8.84 12.27
N PRO A 24 0.69 9.81 11.43
CA PRO A 24 0.60 9.81 9.97
C PRO A 24 1.80 9.13 9.27
N TYR A 25 2.76 8.58 10.00
CA TYR A 25 3.98 7.98 9.45
C TYR A 25 3.85 6.46 9.38
N ASN A 26 4.50 5.81 8.41
CA ASN A 26 4.55 4.35 8.33
C ASN A 26 3.15 3.69 8.34
N ILE A 27 2.20 4.25 7.57
CA ILE A 27 0.89 3.65 7.32
C ILE A 27 1.08 2.32 6.60
N VAL A 28 0.40 1.27 7.08
CA VAL A 28 0.53 -0.08 6.54
C VAL A 28 -0.85 -0.59 6.14
N TYR A 29 -1.01 -1.04 4.90
CA TYR A 29 -2.28 -1.56 4.41
C TYR A 29 -2.37 -3.08 4.56
N GLN A 30 -1.24 -3.78 4.43
CA GLN A 30 -1.14 -5.21 4.67
C GLN A 30 0.11 -5.52 5.49
N LEU A 31 -0.08 -6.21 6.61
CA LEU A 31 0.98 -6.64 7.50
C LEU A 31 1.28 -8.11 7.28
N TRP A 32 2.55 -8.45 7.10
CA TRP A 32 3.05 -9.81 7.03
C TRP A 32 3.65 -10.22 8.36
N LYS A 33 3.07 -11.25 8.98
CA LYS A 33 3.59 -11.83 10.23
C LYS A 33 3.58 -13.35 10.13
N ASP A 34 4.73 -13.98 10.37
CA ASP A 34 4.87 -15.45 10.37
C ASP A 34 4.30 -16.11 9.10
N GLY A 35 4.56 -15.51 7.93
CA GLY A 35 4.07 -16.00 6.63
C GLY A 35 2.58 -15.73 6.36
N THR A 36 1.87 -15.09 7.30
CA THR A 36 0.44 -14.79 7.18
C THR A 36 0.23 -13.31 6.88
N PRO A 37 -0.46 -12.96 5.77
CA PRO A 37 -0.86 -11.59 5.50
C PRO A 37 -2.12 -11.23 6.28
N THR A 38 -2.16 -10.03 6.84
CA THR A 38 -3.35 -9.44 7.48
C THR A 38 -3.60 -8.05 6.90
N VAL A 39 -4.80 -7.83 6.37
CA VAL A 39 -5.21 -6.50 5.88
C VAL A 39 -5.52 -5.60 7.07
N ASN A 40 -4.88 -4.44 7.14
CA ASN A 40 -5.11 -3.44 8.17
C ASN A 40 -6.20 -2.45 7.72
N THR A 41 -7.42 -2.64 8.23
CA THR A 41 -8.56 -1.76 7.95
C THR A 41 -8.73 -0.64 8.99
N GLY A 42 -7.80 -0.49 9.94
CA GLY A 42 -7.89 0.52 10.98
C GLY A 42 -7.47 1.92 10.54
N ASP A 43 -7.53 2.86 11.49
CA ASP A 43 -7.15 4.26 11.32
C ASP A 43 -5.63 4.48 11.15
N ASN A 44 -4.82 3.42 11.09
CA ASN A 44 -3.41 3.46 10.70
C ASN A 44 -3.11 2.58 9.46
N GLY A 45 -4.17 2.20 8.73
CA GLY A 45 -4.10 1.40 7.50
C GLY A 45 -5.05 1.94 6.44
N LEU A 46 -5.96 1.12 5.93
CA LEU A 46 -6.89 1.52 4.86
C LEU A 46 -7.84 2.65 5.27
N GLY A 47 -8.12 2.84 6.57
CA GLY A 47 -8.85 4.02 7.05
C GLY A 47 -8.15 5.35 6.68
N TYR A 48 -6.81 5.35 6.57
CA TYR A 48 -6.08 6.50 6.03
C TYR A 48 -6.25 6.67 4.52
N PHE A 49 -6.34 5.55 3.78
CA PHE A 49 -6.61 5.59 2.35
C PHE A 49 -8.02 6.09 2.05
N ASP A 50 -8.99 5.80 2.92
CA ASP A 50 -10.36 6.33 2.82
C ASP A 50 -10.38 7.87 2.85
N LEU A 51 -9.47 8.51 3.61
CA LEU A 51 -9.30 9.97 3.59
C LEU A 51 -8.85 10.48 2.22
N VAL A 52 -7.96 9.74 1.53
CA VAL A 52 -7.50 10.07 0.18
C VAL A 52 -8.64 9.95 -0.82
N VAL A 53 -9.45 8.89 -0.72
CA VAL A 53 -10.63 8.68 -1.57
C VAL A 53 -11.66 9.79 -1.35
N ALA A 54 -11.92 10.15 -0.08
CA ALA A 54 -12.83 11.24 0.27
C ALA A 54 -12.35 12.58 -0.29
N ALA A 55 -11.06 12.90 -0.16
CA ALA A 55 -10.46 14.12 -0.70
C ALA A 55 -10.53 14.15 -2.24
N ALA A 56 -10.22 13.04 -2.91
CA ALA A 56 -10.32 12.95 -4.36
C ALA A 56 -11.76 13.14 -4.85
N LYS A 57 -12.73 12.53 -4.17
CA LYS A 57 -14.17 12.72 -4.47
C LYS A 57 -14.59 14.17 -4.31
N ALA A 58 -14.21 14.83 -3.22
CA ALA A 58 -14.52 16.24 -2.97
C ALA A 58 -13.89 17.17 -4.02
N ALA A 59 -12.69 16.84 -4.50
CA ALA A 59 -11.96 17.59 -5.51
C ALA A 59 -12.35 17.24 -6.97
N GLY A 60 -13.24 16.28 -7.20
CA GLY A 60 -13.60 15.82 -8.54
C GLY A 60 -12.49 15.05 -9.28
N VAL A 61 -11.48 14.55 -8.55
CA VAL A 61 -10.32 13.84 -9.10
C VAL A 61 -10.59 12.34 -9.16
N LYS A 62 -10.18 11.67 -10.25
CA LYS A 62 -10.23 10.21 -10.39
C LYS A 62 -8.93 9.58 -9.90
N LEU A 63 -9.02 8.39 -9.29
CA LEU A 63 -7.85 7.69 -8.76
C LEU A 63 -7.50 6.47 -9.63
N VAL A 64 -6.22 6.32 -9.94
CA VAL A 64 -5.62 5.07 -10.43
C VAL A 64 -4.88 4.43 -9.28
N VAL A 65 -5.30 3.23 -8.89
CA VAL A 65 -4.84 2.55 -7.67
C VAL A 65 -4.27 1.18 -8.03
N PRO A 66 -2.93 1.03 -8.12
CA PRO A 66 -2.30 -0.28 -8.21
C PRO A 66 -2.36 -0.99 -6.84
N PHE A 67 -2.43 -2.32 -6.86
CA PHE A 67 -2.60 -3.16 -5.67
C PHE A 67 -1.33 -3.82 -5.15
N VAL A 68 -0.24 -3.81 -5.92
CA VAL A 68 1.06 -4.33 -5.52
C VAL A 68 2.17 -3.67 -6.33
N ASN A 69 3.38 -3.58 -5.76
CA ASN A 69 4.57 -3.10 -6.45
C ASN A 69 5.38 -4.24 -7.09
N ASN A 70 6.03 -3.98 -8.22
CA ASN A 70 7.07 -4.87 -8.73
C ASN A 70 8.40 -4.67 -7.98
N TRP A 71 8.65 -3.44 -7.54
CA TRP A 71 9.86 -3.05 -6.83
C TRP A 71 9.73 -3.28 -5.32
N SER A 72 10.84 -3.14 -4.59
CA SER A 72 10.88 -3.36 -3.13
C SER A 72 10.28 -2.23 -2.29
N ASP A 73 10.02 -1.07 -2.89
CA ASP A 73 9.47 0.07 -2.15
C ASP A 73 8.05 -0.23 -1.66
N TYR A 74 7.83 -0.04 -0.36
CA TYR A 74 6.59 -0.40 0.33
C TYR A 74 6.25 -1.90 0.21
N GLY A 75 7.30 -2.73 0.17
CA GLY A 75 7.23 -4.18 0.08
C GLY A 75 7.25 -4.67 -1.36
N GLY A 76 6.05 -4.78 -1.96
CA GLY A 76 5.90 -5.30 -3.31
C GLY A 76 6.06 -6.81 -3.40
N ILE A 77 6.22 -7.30 -4.63
CA ILE A 77 6.13 -8.72 -4.94
C ILE A 77 7.25 -9.56 -4.28
N GLY A 78 8.39 -8.94 -3.97
CA GLY A 78 9.46 -9.59 -3.22
C GLY A 78 9.01 -10.13 -1.86
N GLU A 79 8.17 -9.37 -1.14
CA GLU A 79 7.61 -9.82 0.14
C GLU A 79 6.65 -11.00 -0.06
N PHE A 80 5.79 -10.94 -1.08
CA PHE A 80 4.90 -12.06 -1.40
C PHE A 80 5.68 -13.35 -1.69
N PHE A 81 6.73 -13.27 -2.51
CA PHE A 81 7.58 -14.44 -2.80
C PHE A 81 8.28 -14.97 -1.54
N ALA A 82 8.94 -14.09 -0.79
CA ALA A 82 9.68 -14.48 0.41
C ALA A 82 8.79 -15.17 1.47
N ARG A 83 7.51 -14.77 1.58
CA ARG A 83 6.60 -15.25 2.63
C ARG A 83 5.74 -16.44 2.22
N LEU A 84 5.35 -16.55 0.95
CA LEU A 84 4.48 -17.62 0.46
C LEU A 84 5.23 -18.81 -0.13
N VAL A 85 6.34 -18.54 -0.82
CA VAL A 85 7.10 -19.55 -1.57
C VAL A 85 8.40 -19.92 -0.85
N GLY A 86 8.88 -19.04 0.03
CA GLY A 86 10.20 -19.13 0.67
C GLY A 86 11.20 -18.19 0.00
N ALA A 87 12.24 -17.79 0.74
CA ALA A 87 13.34 -17.03 0.17
C ALA A 87 13.96 -17.82 -0.98
N TRP A 88 14.29 -17.15 -2.09
CA TRP A 88 15.12 -17.74 -3.12
C TRP A 88 16.47 -18.10 -2.48
N GLU A 89 16.68 -19.37 -2.12
CA GLU A 89 18.03 -19.92 -2.10
C GLU A 89 18.49 -19.91 -3.56
N LEU A 90 19.17 -18.84 -3.96
CA LEU A 90 20.13 -18.94 -5.04
C LEU A 90 21.17 -19.95 -4.57
N VAL A 91 20.98 -21.20 -4.98
CA VAL A 91 22.05 -22.18 -5.03
C VAL A 91 23.00 -21.68 -6.13
N CYS A 92 23.93 -20.81 -5.72
CA CYS A 92 25.13 -20.50 -6.48
C CYS A 92 26.13 -21.64 -6.32
#